data_AF-A0A524KYU4-F1
#
_entry.id   AF-A0A524KYU4-F1
#
_cell.length_a   1.000
_cell.length_b   1.000
_cell.length_c   1.000
_cell.angle_alpha   90.00
_cell.angle_beta   90.00
_cell.angle_gamma   90.00
#
_symmetry.space_group_name_H-M   'P 1'
#
loop_
_entity.id
_entity.type
_entity.pdbx_description
1 polymer ?
#
loop_
_entity_poly.entity_id
_entity_poly.type
_entity_poly.pdbx_seq_one_letter_code
_entity_poly.pdbx_strand_id
1 'polypeptide(L)'
;TQLSPTNTIMLVDIAANTVALGVSNNQISFLTRIRNPESLERIEDMKKAREESIPFSDYLASSRKKLHALLGLRGKSGARDA
;
A
#
# COMPACT_ATOMS: atom_id res chain seq x y z
N THR A 1 4.28 19.68 -13.85
CA THR A 1 3.87 18.31 -14.23
C THR A 1 2.59 17.97 -13.50
N GLN A 2 1.46 18.02 -14.20
CA GLN A 2 0.15 17.73 -13.63
C GLN A 2 0.04 16.22 -13.43
N LEU A 3 0.01 15.75 -12.19
CA LEU A 3 -0.24 14.34 -11.88
C LEU A 3 -1.67 14.05 -12.32
N SER A 4 -1.83 13.19 -13.34
CA SER A 4 -3.14 12.71 -13.78
C SER A 4 -3.88 12.09 -12.58
N PRO A 5 -5.21 12.28 -12.42
CA PRO A 5 -5.97 11.66 -11.34
C PRO A 5 -5.73 10.15 -11.36
N THR A 6 -4.96 9.66 -10.40
CA THR A 6 -4.62 8.25 -10.32
C THR A 6 -5.80 7.51 -9.71
N ASN A 7 -6.75 7.14 -10.57
CA ASN A 7 -7.89 6.34 -10.17
C ASN A 7 -7.41 4.90 -9.95
N THR A 8 -7.48 4.44 -8.71
CA THR A 8 -7.03 3.10 -8.31
C THR A 8 -8.16 2.36 -7.64
N ILE A 9 -8.31 1.07 -7.96
CA ILE A 9 -9.15 0.16 -7.18
C ILE A 9 -8.23 -0.56 -6.20
N MET A 10 -8.57 -0.48 -4.91
CA MET A 10 -7.86 -1.14 -3.84
C MET A 10 -8.74 -2.24 -3.24
N LEU A 11 -8.17 -3.43 -3.07
CA LEU A 11 -8.81 -4.53 -2.35
C LEU A 11 -8.28 -4.54 -0.92
N VAL A 12 -9.18 -4.50 0.06
CA VAL A 12 -8.83 -4.52 1.48
C VAL A 12 -9.62 -5.61 2.17
N ASP A 13 -8.94 -6.34 3.05
CA ASP A 13 -9.59 -7.30 3.94
C ASP A 13 -9.86 -6.62 5.29
N ILE A 14 -11.14 -6.56 5.69
CA ILE A 14 -11.59 -5.92 6.93
C ILE A 14 -12.51 -6.90 7.66
N ALA A 15 -12.07 -7.39 8.83
CA ALA A 15 -12.84 -8.31 9.67
C ALA A 15 -13.41 -9.51 8.86
N ALA A 16 -12.55 -10.20 8.10
CA ALA A 16 -12.90 -11.30 7.21
C ALA A 16 -13.88 -10.94 6.08
N ASN A 17 -13.94 -9.66 5.69
CA ASN A 17 -14.70 -9.20 4.54
C ASN A 17 -13.75 -8.50 3.57
N THR A 18 -13.61 -9.08 2.38
CA THR A 18 -12.91 -8.42 1.28
C THR A 18 -13.82 -7.36 0.65
N VAL A 19 -13.34 -6.12 0.62
CA VAL A 19 -14.05 -4.96 0.05
C VAL A 19 -13.22 -4.34 -1.06
N ALA A 20 -13.91 -3.87 -2.11
CA ALA A 20 -13.33 -3.07 -3.16
C ALA A 20 -13.56 -1.59 -2.87
N LEU A 21 -12.48 -0.81 -2.86
CA LEU A 21 -12.47 0.62 -2.63
C LEU A 21 -11.97 1.34 -3.88
N GLY A 22 -12.60 2.44 -4.25
CA GLY A 22 -12.09 3.37 -5.25
C GLY A 22 -11.28 4.45 -4.55
N VAL A 23 -10.10 4.75 -5.07
CA VAL A 23 -9.25 5.86 -4.63
C VAL A 23 -9.09 6.83 -5.79
N SER A 24 -9.56 8.05 -5.62
CA SER A 24 -9.41 9.13 -6.59
C SER A 24 -9.33 10.47 -5.87
N ASN A 25 -8.47 11.39 -6.34
CA ASN A 25 -8.35 12.74 -5.78
C ASN A 25 -8.22 12.77 -4.23
N ASN A 26 -7.43 11.85 -3.67
CA ASN A 26 -7.26 11.65 -2.22
C ASN A 26 -8.54 11.31 -1.43
N GLN A 27 -9.62 10.91 -2.12
CA GLN A 27 -10.84 10.42 -1.52
C GLN A 27 -10.94 8.91 -1.69
N ILE A 28 -11.47 8.25 -0.66
CA ILE A 28 -11.73 6.81 -0.65
C ILE A 28 -13.24 6.60 -0.68
N SER A 29 -13.70 5.84 -1.68
CA SER A 29 -15.10 5.49 -1.87
C SER A 29 -15.28 3.99 -1.75
N PHE A 30 -16.24 3.55 -0.93
CA PHE A 30 -16.65 2.15 -0.89
C PHE A 30 -17.38 1.80 -2.19
N LEU A 31 -16.92 0.78 -2.91
CA LEU A 31 -17.56 0.32 -4.14
C LEU A 31 -18.47 -0.86 -3.88
N THR A 32 -17.93 -1.93 -3.29
CA THR A 32 -18.69 -3.15 -3.00
C THR A 32 -17.99 -4.06 -2.01
N ARG A 33 -18.76 -5.00 -1.44
CA ARG A 33 -18.23 -6.15 -0.71
C ARG A 33 -18.18 -7.35 -1.65
N ILE A 34 -17.02 -7.98 -1.76
CA ILE A 34 -16.84 -9.21 -2.52
C ILE A 34 -17.34 -10.36 -1.64
N ARG A 35 -18.38 -11.06 -2.11
CA ARG A 35 -19.01 -12.18 -1.39
C ARG A 35 -18.92 -13.50 -2.13
N ASN A 36 -18.54 -13.47 -3.41
CA ASN A 36 -18.44 -14.67 -4.23
C ASN A 36 -17.21 -15.48 -3.77
N PRO A 37 -17.39 -16.74 -3.29
CA PRO A 37 -16.29 -17.54 -2.75
C PRO A 37 -15.17 -17.82 -3.74
N GLU A 38 -15.51 -18.16 -4.99
CA GLU A 38 -14.53 -18.41 -6.07
C GLU A 38 -13.67 -17.16 -6.37
N SER A 39 -14.27 -15.97 -6.28
CA SER A 39 -13.56 -14.71 -6.45
C SER A 39 -12.62 -14.43 -5.28
N LEU A 40 -13.02 -14.77 -4.05
CA LEU A 40 -12.18 -14.62 -2.86
C LEU A 40 -10.98 -15.57 -2.93
N GLU A 41 -11.18 -16.82 -3.32
CA GLU A 41 -10.13 -17.82 -3.51
C GLU A 41 -9.10 -17.35 -4.56
N ARG A 42 -9.58 -16.87 -5.72
CA ARG A 42 -8.69 -16.30 -6.75
C ARG A 42 -7.87 -15.11 -6.24
N ILE A 43 -8.47 -14.25 -5.40
CA ILE A 43 -7.76 -13.11 -4.80
C ILE A 43 -6.67 -13.61 -3.83
N GLU A 44 -6.94 -14.66 -3.06
CA GLU A 44 -5.93 -15.28 -2.19
C GLU A 44 -4.79 -15.90 -2.99
N ASP A 45 -5.09 -16.61 -4.07
CA ASP A 45 -4.08 -17.21 -4.94
C ASP A 45 -3.20 -16.14 -5.60
N MET A 46 -3.81 -15.04 -6.05
CA MET A 46 -3.09 -13.89 -6.56
C MET A 46 -2.19 -13.24 -5.50
N LYS A 47 -2.62 -13.18 -4.22
CA LYS A 47 -1.79 -12.67 -3.12
C LYS A 47 -0.59 -13.59 -2.87
N LYS A 48 -0.79 -14.90 -2.81
CA LYS A 48 0.27 -15.91 -2.63
C LYS A 48 1.28 -15.87 -3.77
N ALA A 49 0.82 -15.75 -5.02
CA ALA A 49 1.69 -15.57 -6.18
C ALA A 49 2.48 -14.26 -6.15
N ARG A 50 2.05 -13.27 -5.35
CA ARG A 50 2.67 -11.96 -5.19
C ARG A 50 3.53 -11.85 -3.94
N GLU A 51 3.84 -12.95 -3.23
CA GLU A 51 4.69 -12.96 -2.03
C GLU A 51 6.16 -12.55 -2.30
N GLU A 52 6.53 -12.19 -3.53
CA GLU A 52 7.70 -11.34 -3.81
C GLU A 52 7.44 -9.84 -3.57
N SER A 53 6.31 -9.46 -2.97
CA SER A 53 5.97 -8.06 -2.72
C SER A 53 6.74 -7.54 -1.50
N ILE A 54 7.62 -6.58 -1.78
CA ILE A 54 8.36 -5.81 -0.79
C ILE A 54 7.39 -5.30 0.29
N PRO A 55 7.66 -5.53 1.59
CA PRO A 55 6.82 -5.06 2.68
C PRO A 55 6.47 -3.57 2.54
N PHE A 56 5.22 -3.19 2.86
CA PHE A 56 4.81 -1.77 2.83
C PHE A 56 5.71 -0.89 3.72
N SER A 57 6.25 -1.46 4.81
CA SER A 57 7.26 -0.82 5.66
C SER A 57 8.51 -0.41 4.89
N ASP A 58 8.93 -1.20 3.91
CA ASP A 58 10.14 -0.96 3.12
C ASP A 58 9.89 0.13 2.06
N TYR A 59 8.67 0.20 1.52
CA TYR A 59 8.22 1.34 0.72
C TYR A 59 8.21 2.64 1.52
N LEU A 60 7.75 2.61 2.78
CA LEU A 60 7.80 3.75 3.70
C LEU A 60 9.24 4.12 4.05
N ALA A 61 10.11 3.15 4.30
CA ALA A 61 11.53 3.38 4.58
C ALA A 61 12.26 4.01 3.40
N SER A 62 11.98 3.56 2.17
CA SER A 62 12.51 4.14 0.94
C SER A 62 12.03 5.58 0.74
N SER A 63 10.74 5.82 0.95
CA SER A 63 10.13 7.15 0.85
C SER A 63 10.71 8.11 1.90
N ARG A 64 10.89 7.64 3.13
CA ARG A 64 11.55 8.39 4.21
C ARG A 64 12.98 8.74 3.86
N LYS A 65 13.78 7.79 3.34
CA LYS A 65 15.16 8.06 2.89
C LYS A 65 15.20 9.12 1.79
N LYS A 66 14.29 9.06 0.80
CA LYS A 66 14.20 10.06 -0.28
C LYS A 66 13.83 11.44 0.25
N LEU A 67 12.88 11.53 1.18
CA LEU A 67 12.52 12.78 1.85
C LEU A 67 13.68 13.37 2.64
N HIS A 68 14.39 12.55 3.43
CA HIS A 68 15.57 13.00 4.16
C HIS A 68 16.68 13.51 3.22
N ALA A 69 16.89 12.85 2.08
CA ALA A 69 17.87 13.29 1.08
C ALA A 69 17.48 14.61 0.42
N LEU A 70 16.21 14.78 0.04
CA LEU A 70 15.69 16.02 -0.55
C LEU A 70 15.71 17.20 0.43
N LEU A 71 15.44 16.93 1.71
CA LEU A 71 15.43 17.93 2.77
C LEU A 71 16.83 18.21 3.34
N GLY A 72 17.89 17.57 2.83
CA GLY A 72 19.25 17.70 3.36
C GLY A 72 19.41 17.19 4.82
N LEU A 73 18.39 16.50 5.34
CA LEU A 73 18.35 16.00 6.70
C LEU A 73 19.11 14.67 6.78
N ARG A 74 20.44 14.72 6.74
CA ARG A 74 21.31 13.58 7.03
C ARG A 74 21.19 13.26 8.53
N GLY A 75 20.23 12.41 8.88
CA GLY A 75 20.06 11.93 10.24
C GLY A 75 21.32 11.21 10.71
N LYS A 76 21.99 11.78 11.71
CA LYS A 76 22.93 11.03 12.57
C LYS A 76 22.11 9.95 13.28
N SER A 77 22.07 8.75 12.71
CA SER A 77 21.64 7.58 13.46
C SER A 77 22.67 7.38 14.56
N GLY A 78 22.27 7.67 15.80
CA GLY A 78 23.08 7.42 16.98
C GLY A 78 23.40 5.92 17.05
N ALA A 79 24.68 5.60 16.86
CA ALA A 79 25.26 4.39 17.40
C ALA A 79 25.24 4.57 18.93
N ARG A 80 24.30 3.87 19.58
CA ARG A 80 24.50 3.45 20.96
C ARG A 80 25.49 2.30 20.88
N ASP A 81 26.76 2.60 21.10
CA ASP A 81 27.76 1.62 21.49
C ASP A 81 28.18 1.93 22.93
N ALA A 82 28.11 0.87 23.75
CA ALA A 82 28.68 0.65 25.08
C ALA A 82 28.24 1.58 26.23
#